data_AF-A0A956EKF6-F1
#
_entry.id   AF-A0A956EKF6-F1
#
_cell.length_a   1.000
_cell.length_b   1.000
_cell.length_c   1.000
_cell.angle_alpha   90.00
_cell.angle_beta   90.00
_cell.angle_gamma   90.00
#
_symmetry.space_group_name_H-M   'P 1'
#
loop_
_entity.id
_entity.type
_entity.pdbx_description
1 polymer ?
#
loop_
_entity_poly.entity_id
_entity_poly.type
_entity_poly.pdbx_seq_one_letter_code
_entity_poly.pdbx_strand_id
1 'polypeptide(L)'
;SGFDGQSDVFLALASPPELAFGGGNSADRVGGLITPNLKVGGLSRKLGLVGEGLSSLDSGHFDPATYFGGIADAKLLGGITLAAILGKPPLSAGQTPHWVEEEAGGVRRYRLAWSTTDFVESGFFKRRGATSLTLEAVAEVATDGAVAATTSATLTKFGIELFEVIGVDFQSLAFIARPGQKPDVDVDISDVRLLGALSFVNRLKDFLDLANFKDPPAIDVSASGITVSYTLAIPAITIGVFSLQNLRLSAGLTLPFDGSPLRARFAFSSRTDPFTITVMIFGGGGFFALGVGLDGVESVEVLLEFGGNWALDFGVASGGIHAMAGIYIRHEEPATTALTGYVRAGGGISVLGIVSVSIELYIGLTYQKTGDSSVAWGEASLSVEVEVLFFSVGFSVTVRREFSGSSVSPTFADALSEAEWAEYAAAFAA
;
A
#
# COMPACT_ATOMS: atom_id res chain seq x y z
N SER A 1 -54.69 12.75 2.37
CA SER A 1 -53.86 13.02 1.18
C SER A 1 -52.50 12.42 1.49
N GLY A 2 -52.12 11.25 0.99
CA GLY A 2 -52.23 10.76 -0.37
C GLY A 2 -50.81 10.28 -0.68
N PHE A 3 -50.57 8.98 -0.51
CA PHE A 3 -49.27 8.34 -0.69
C PHE A 3 -48.93 8.30 -2.20
N ASP A 4 -48.71 9.47 -2.81
CA ASP A 4 -48.45 9.65 -4.25
C ASP A 4 -46.94 9.71 -4.59
N GLY A 5 -46.06 9.51 -3.62
CA GLY A 5 -44.62 9.41 -3.84
C GLY A 5 -44.25 8.06 -4.47
N GLN A 6 -43.29 8.04 -5.41
CA GLN A 6 -42.92 6.80 -6.11
C GLN A 6 -42.40 5.68 -5.17
N SER A 7 -41.90 6.06 -4.00
CA SER A 7 -41.34 5.20 -2.95
C SER A 7 -42.36 4.58 -1.98
N ASP A 8 -43.61 5.06 -1.92
CA ASP A 8 -44.62 4.70 -0.89
C ASP A 8 -44.09 4.73 0.57
N VAL A 9 -43.22 5.68 0.91
CA VAL A 9 -42.79 5.89 2.31
C VAL A 9 -43.99 6.40 3.13
N PHE A 10 -44.33 5.68 4.20
CA PHE A 10 -45.50 5.99 5.03
C PHE A 10 -45.16 6.36 6.48
N LEU A 11 -43.92 6.12 6.90
CA LEU A 11 -43.41 6.51 8.22
C LEU A 11 -41.98 7.03 8.08
N ALA A 12 -41.72 8.22 8.63
CA ALA A 12 -40.37 8.74 8.85
C ALA A 12 -40.04 8.66 10.35
N LEU A 13 -38.85 8.20 10.69
CA LEU A 13 -38.40 8.07 12.08
C LEU A 13 -37.71 9.36 12.54
N ALA A 14 -38.18 9.95 13.63
CA ALA A 14 -37.60 11.17 14.21
C ALA A 14 -36.21 10.92 14.85
N SER A 15 -35.92 9.68 15.22
CA SER A 15 -34.61 9.24 15.73
C SER A 15 -34.24 7.91 15.06
N PRO A 16 -33.55 7.96 13.90
CA PRO A 16 -33.20 6.79 13.11
C PRO A 16 -32.30 5.80 13.90
N PRO A 17 -32.76 4.57 14.17
CA PRO A 17 -31.90 3.54 14.76
C PRO A 17 -30.88 3.02 13.73
N GLU A 18 -29.74 2.54 14.23
CA GLU A 18 -28.72 1.91 13.39
C GLU A 18 -28.94 0.39 13.35
N LEU A 19 -29.07 -0.14 12.14
CA LEU A 19 -29.02 -1.57 11.87
C LEU A 19 -27.58 -1.93 11.51
N ALA A 20 -26.82 -2.46 12.46
CA ALA A 20 -25.43 -2.86 12.27
C ALA A 20 -25.28 -4.38 12.20
N PHE A 21 -24.73 -4.88 11.09
CA PHE A 21 -24.32 -6.27 10.95
C PHE A 21 -22.93 -6.42 11.59
N GLY A 22 -22.71 -7.43 12.43
CA GLY A 22 -21.43 -7.71 13.10
C GLY A 22 -21.22 -7.15 14.53
N GLY A 23 -22.19 -6.40 15.06
CA GLY A 23 -22.06 -5.72 16.37
C GLY A 23 -21.19 -4.46 16.32
N GLY A 24 -20.90 -3.87 17.49
CA GLY A 24 -20.25 -2.55 17.61
C GLY A 24 -18.83 -2.39 17.03
N ASN A 25 -18.19 -3.48 16.58
CA ASN A 25 -16.91 -3.47 15.84
C ASN A 25 -17.12 -4.15 14.47
N SER A 26 -17.83 -3.46 13.58
CA SER A 26 -18.50 -4.01 12.40
C SER A 26 -17.59 -4.41 11.23
N ALA A 27 -16.37 -3.87 11.10
CA ALA A 27 -15.50 -4.17 9.96
C ALA A 27 -14.76 -5.53 10.11
N ASP A 28 -14.15 -5.79 11.26
CA ASP A 28 -13.32 -6.98 11.50
C ASP A 28 -14.11 -8.29 11.57
N ARG A 29 -15.39 -8.23 11.97
CA ARG A 29 -16.22 -9.43 12.23
C ARG A 29 -17.09 -9.85 11.07
N VAL A 30 -17.33 -8.95 10.12
CA VAL A 30 -18.21 -9.21 8.96
C VAL A 30 -17.41 -9.30 7.68
N GLY A 31 -16.08 -9.12 7.73
CA GLY A 31 -15.16 -9.10 6.59
C GLY A 31 -15.53 -8.00 5.60
N GLY A 32 -14.63 -7.05 5.44
CA GLY A 32 -14.82 -5.75 4.77
C GLY A 32 -15.08 -5.80 3.26
N LEU A 33 -15.85 -6.77 2.75
CA LEU A 33 -16.42 -6.65 1.42
C LEU A 33 -17.73 -5.85 1.49
N ILE A 34 -18.75 -6.27 2.24
CA ILE A 34 -19.99 -5.50 2.38
C ILE A 34 -20.58 -5.69 3.79
N THR A 35 -20.56 -4.63 4.59
CA THR A 35 -21.44 -4.48 5.76
C THR A 35 -22.65 -3.66 5.32
N PRO A 36 -23.83 -4.28 5.09
CA PRO A 36 -25.03 -3.54 4.67
C PRO A 36 -25.68 -2.85 5.86
N ASN A 37 -24.87 -2.16 6.67
CA ASN A 37 -25.38 -1.40 7.78
C ASN A 37 -26.31 -0.32 7.21
N LEU A 38 -27.40 -0.08 7.93
CA LEU A 38 -28.44 0.83 7.50
C LEU A 38 -28.86 1.68 8.68
N LYS A 39 -28.73 3.00 8.56
CA LYS A 39 -29.41 3.91 9.48
C LYS A 39 -30.85 4.12 9.00
N VAL A 40 -31.80 3.56 9.73
CA VAL A 40 -33.19 3.42 9.27
C VAL A 40 -33.92 4.76 9.39
N GLY A 41 -34.10 5.45 8.27
CA GLY A 41 -34.78 6.76 8.21
C GLY A 41 -36.31 6.65 8.16
N GLY A 42 -36.85 5.51 7.70
CA GLY A 42 -38.31 5.34 7.57
C GLY A 42 -38.75 3.94 7.14
N LEU A 43 -40.07 3.79 6.95
CA LEU A 43 -40.71 2.58 6.41
C LEU A 43 -41.43 2.90 5.10
N SER A 44 -41.13 2.10 4.08
CA SER A 44 -41.81 2.07 2.79
C SER A 44 -42.65 0.81 2.67
N ARG A 45 -43.87 0.96 2.13
CA ARG A 45 -44.74 -0.20 1.83
C ARG A 45 -44.18 -1.07 0.71
N LYS A 46 -43.41 -0.47 -0.22
CA LYS A 46 -42.82 -1.16 -1.37
C LYS A 46 -41.43 -1.73 -1.09
N LEU A 47 -40.63 -1.04 -0.28
CA LEU A 47 -39.21 -1.34 -0.08
C LEU A 47 -38.88 -1.90 1.32
N GLY A 48 -39.82 -1.81 2.27
CA GLY A 48 -39.60 -2.19 3.66
C GLY A 48 -38.83 -1.10 4.43
N LEU A 49 -37.81 -1.50 5.19
CA LEU A 49 -36.91 -0.58 5.88
C LEU A 49 -36.12 0.24 4.85
N VAL A 50 -36.15 1.56 4.97
CA VAL A 50 -35.39 2.47 4.09
C VAL A 50 -34.44 3.34 4.89
N GLY A 51 -33.32 3.73 4.26
CA GLY A 51 -32.28 4.56 4.86
C GLY A 51 -32.67 6.01 5.11
N GLU A 52 -31.70 6.81 5.54
CA GLU A 52 -31.83 8.27 5.59
C GLU A 52 -31.93 8.88 4.18
N GLY A 53 -32.41 10.13 4.06
CA GLY A 53 -32.55 10.79 2.75
C GLY A 53 -33.79 10.38 1.94
N LEU A 54 -34.94 10.29 2.61
CA LEU A 54 -36.25 9.91 2.06
C LEU A 54 -36.67 10.71 0.81
N SER A 55 -36.20 11.96 0.67
CA SER A 55 -36.47 12.81 -0.50
C SER A 55 -35.94 12.24 -1.82
N SER A 56 -34.82 11.50 -1.80
CA SER A 56 -34.27 10.84 -2.99
C SER A 56 -35.20 9.71 -3.47
N LEU A 57 -35.69 8.90 -2.54
CA LEU A 57 -36.65 7.82 -2.81
C LEU A 57 -37.97 8.41 -3.32
N ASP A 58 -38.45 9.49 -2.71
CA ASP A 58 -39.68 10.17 -3.13
C ASP A 58 -39.58 10.75 -4.55
N SER A 59 -38.37 11.12 -4.99
CA SER A 59 -38.06 11.52 -6.37
C SER A 59 -37.97 10.34 -7.36
N GLY A 60 -38.23 9.11 -6.92
CA GLY A 60 -38.26 7.90 -7.76
C GLY A 60 -36.90 7.29 -8.06
N HIS A 61 -35.84 7.72 -7.38
CA HIS A 61 -34.47 7.25 -7.62
C HIS A 61 -33.88 6.59 -6.38
N PHE A 62 -33.09 5.55 -6.59
CA PHE A 62 -32.22 5.00 -5.56
C PHE A 62 -30.92 5.80 -5.56
N ASP A 63 -30.59 6.45 -4.44
CA ASP A 63 -29.27 7.05 -4.23
C ASP A 63 -28.52 6.24 -3.17
N PRO A 64 -27.50 5.44 -3.55
CA PRO A 64 -26.72 4.65 -2.61
C PRO A 64 -26.13 5.48 -1.47
N ALA A 65 -25.69 6.71 -1.74
CA ALA A 65 -25.01 7.53 -0.75
C ALA A 65 -25.93 7.95 0.40
N THR A 66 -27.20 8.23 0.11
CA THR A 66 -28.19 8.57 1.13
C THR A 66 -28.80 7.31 1.75
N TYR A 67 -29.07 6.28 0.92
CA TYR A 67 -29.71 5.04 1.38
C TYR A 67 -28.86 4.30 2.41
N PHE A 68 -27.54 4.22 2.24
CA PHE A 68 -26.65 3.63 3.25
C PHE A 68 -26.23 4.63 4.35
N GLY A 69 -27.00 5.72 4.52
CA GLY A 69 -26.68 6.93 5.30
C GLY A 69 -25.91 6.69 6.60
N GLY A 70 -24.86 7.51 6.82
CA GLY A 70 -23.99 7.46 8.00
C GLY A 70 -22.96 6.33 8.02
N ILE A 71 -23.21 5.20 7.32
CA ILE A 71 -22.25 4.10 7.16
C ILE A 71 -21.55 4.16 5.78
N ALA A 72 -21.28 5.39 5.32
CA ALA A 72 -20.45 5.65 4.13
C ALA A 72 -19.02 5.07 4.24
N ASP A 73 -18.65 4.54 5.41
CA ASP A 73 -17.41 3.80 5.69
C ASP A 73 -17.48 2.29 5.38
N ALA A 74 -18.55 1.79 4.76
CA ALA A 74 -18.56 0.45 4.16
C ALA A 74 -17.56 0.44 2.97
N LYS A 75 -16.29 0.33 3.33
CA LYS A 75 -15.13 0.24 2.49
C LYS A 75 -15.10 -1.15 1.90
N LEU A 76 -15.41 -1.27 0.61
CA LEU A 76 -15.06 -2.41 -0.20
C LEU A 76 -13.57 -2.33 -0.54
N LEU A 77 -12.96 -3.50 -0.75
CA LEU A 77 -11.77 -3.61 -1.59
C LEU A 77 -10.63 -2.65 -1.19
N GLY A 78 -10.34 -2.55 0.10
CA GLY A 78 -9.31 -1.66 0.59
C GLY A 78 -9.68 -0.17 0.54
N GLY A 79 -10.92 0.21 0.86
CA GLY A 79 -11.27 1.62 1.07
C GLY A 79 -12.09 2.30 -0.03
N ILE A 80 -12.53 1.57 -1.06
CA ILE A 80 -13.48 2.07 -2.06
C ILE A 80 -14.88 1.91 -1.48
N THR A 81 -15.65 2.99 -1.36
CA THR A 81 -17.00 2.88 -0.78
C THR A 81 -18.00 2.32 -1.81
N LEU A 82 -18.98 1.54 -1.35
CA LEU A 82 -20.02 1.01 -2.24
C LEU A 82 -20.80 2.13 -2.94
N ALA A 83 -21.06 3.22 -2.22
CA ALA A 83 -21.70 4.41 -2.78
C ALA A 83 -20.88 5.08 -3.89
N ALA A 84 -19.55 4.95 -3.88
CA ALA A 84 -18.69 5.54 -4.91
C ALA A 84 -18.69 4.77 -6.24
N ILE A 85 -19.07 3.49 -6.23
CA ILE A 85 -19.03 2.62 -7.42
C ILE A 85 -20.41 2.24 -7.95
N LEU A 86 -21.49 2.53 -7.21
CA LEU A 86 -22.86 2.29 -7.67
C LEU A 86 -23.45 3.49 -8.38
N GLY A 87 -24.25 3.22 -9.41
CA GLY A 87 -25.08 4.21 -10.07
C GLY A 87 -26.33 4.57 -9.25
N LYS A 88 -27.17 5.43 -9.83
CA LYS A 88 -28.41 5.93 -9.21
C LYS A 88 -29.63 5.49 -10.04
N PRO A 89 -29.96 4.19 -10.07
CA PRO A 89 -31.01 3.68 -10.92
C PRO A 89 -32.39 4.19 -10.44
N PRO A 90 -33.37 4.32 -11.35
CA PRO A 90 -34.74 4.59 -10.94
C PRO A 90 -35.28 3.40 -10.12
N LEU A 91 -36.15 3.66 -9.15
CA LEU A 91 -36.74 2.62 -8.30
C LEU A 91 -37.50 1.56 -9.12
N SER A 92 -38.06 1.95 -10.27
CA SER A 92 -38.75 1.06 -11.20
C SER A 92 -37.85 -0.02 -11.83
N ALA A 93 -36.52 0.13 -11.74
CA ALA A 93 -35.57 -0.87 -12.25
C ALA A 93 -35.50 -2.13 -11.38
N GLY A 94 -36.06 -2.13 -10.16
CA GLY A 94 -36.02 -3.29 -9.25
C GLY A 94 -34.61 -3.61 -8.72
N GLN A 95 -33.67 -2.68 -8.85
CA GLN A 95 -32.28 -2.81 -8.41
C GLN A 95 -32.02 -2.15 -7.05
N THR A 96 -33.07 -1.94 -6.26
CA THR A 96 -33.00 -1.32 -4.93
C THR A 96 -33.00 -2.42 -3.86
N PRO A 97 -32.18 -2.30 -2.80
CA PRO A 97 -32.26 -3.19 -1.65
C PRO A 97 -33.69 -3.23 -1.09
N HIS A 98 -34.24 -4.43 -0.84
CA HIS A 98 -35.55 -4.60 -0.20
C HIS A 98 -35.45 -5.57 0.96
N TRP A 99 -36.02 -5.18 2.10
CA TRP A 99 -36.07 -6.03 3.30
C TRP A 99 -37.39 -6.77 3.36
N VAL A 100 -37.32 -8.07 3.55
CA VAL A 100 -38.47 -8.95 3.77
C VAL A 100 -38.41 -9.51 5.19
N GLU A 101 -39.52 -9.40 5.90
CA GLU A 101 -39.72 -10.05 7.19
C GLU A 101 -40.54 -11.33 6.98
N GLU A 102 -40.04 -12.44 7.52
CA GLU A 102 -40.72 -13.72 7.53
C GLU A 102 -40.77 -14.24 8.97
N GLU A 103 -41.95 -14.63 9.44
CA GLU A 103 -42.11 -15.29 10.74
C GLU A 103 -42.48 -16.76 10.50
N ALA A 104 -41.64 -17.68 10.97
CA ALA A 104 -41.88 -19.11 10.85
C ALA A 104 -41.44 -19.83 12.13
N GLY A 105 -42.38 -20.55 12.76
CA GLY A 105 -42.07 -21.39 13.93
C GLY A 105 -41.58 -20.61 15.16
N GLY A 106 -41.97 -19.34 15.32
CA GLY A 106 -41.55 -18.48 16.43
C GLY A 106 -40.20 -17.79 16.22
N VAL A 107 -39.50 -18.04 15.11
CA VAL A 107 -38.31 -17.31 14.72
C VAL A 107 -38.71 -16.21 13.74
N ARG A 108 -38.27 -14.98 14.01
CA ARG A 108 -38.39 -13.87 13.07
C ARG A 108 -37.13 -13.80 12.21
N ARG A 109 -37.31 -13.84 10.90
CA ARG A 109 -36.23 -13.74 9.92
C ARG A 109 -36.36 -12.44 9.14
N TYR A 110 -35.29 -11.67 9.12
CA TYR A 110 -35.13 -10.48 8.29
C TYR A 110 -34.16 -10.81 7.16
N ARG A 111 -34.63 -10.74 5.92
CA ARG A 111 -33.85 -11.06 4.73
C ARG A 111 -33.73 -9.83 3.84
N LEU A 112 -32.50 -9.48 3.49
CA LEU A 112 -32.18 -8.59 2.38
C LEU A 112 -31.62 -9.44 1.26
N ALA A 113 -32.29 -9.43 0.10
CA ALA A 113 -31.75 -10.00 -1.13
C ALA A 113 -31.68 -8.88 -2.17
N TRP A 114 -30.47 -8.56 -2.62
CA TRP A 114 -30.23 -7.45 -3.52
C TRP A 114 -29.30 -7.84 -4.64
N SER A 115 -29.62 -7.39 -5.85
CA SER A 115 -28.72 -7.49 -6.99
C SER A 115 -28.76 -6.18 -7.79
N THR A 116 -27.60 -5.77 -8.30
CA THR A 116 -27.47 -4.59 -9.15
C THR A 116 -26.40 -4.78 -10.21
N THR A 117 -26.62 -4.14 -11.36
CA THR A 117 -25.64 -4.01 -12.46
C THR A 117 -25.34 -2.56 -12.77
N ASP A 118 -25.96 -1.62 -12.04
CA ASP A 118 -25.76 -0.19 -12.25
C ASP A 118 -24.52 0.26 -11.48
N PHE A 119 -23.39 0.25 -12.19
CA PHE A 119 -22.08 0.63 -11.66
C PHE A 119 -21.54 1.85 -12.38
N VAL A 120 -20.79 2.68 -11.67
CA VAL A 120 -19.96 3.74 -12.22
C VAL A 120 -18.49 3.39 -11.97
N GLU A 121 -17.60 3.86 -12.85
CA GLU A 121 -16.17 3.77 -12.59
C GLU A 121 -15.75 4.87 -11.64
N SER A 122 -14.92 4.54 -10.64
CA SER A 122 -14.48 5.49 -9.63
C SER A 122 -13.13 5.11 -9.07
N GLY A 123 -12.20 6.06 -9.05
CA GLY A 123 -10.82 5.84 -8.62
C GLY A 123 -10.17 4.66 -9.37
N PHE A 124 -9.75 3.66 -8.60
CA PHE A 124 -9.09 2.45 -9.10
C PHE A 124 -10.08 1.38 -9.59
N PHE A 125 -11.39 1.52 -9.29
CA PHE A 125 -12.40 0.57 -9.71
C PHE A 125 -12.80 0.77 -11.17
N LYS A 126 -12.76 -0.31 -11.94
CA LYS A 126 -13.12 -0.35 -13.35
C LYS A 126 -14.14 -1.43 -13.64
N ARG A 127 -15.05 -1.15 -14.57
CA ARG A 127 -16.06 -2.12 -14.99
C ARG A 127 -15.48 -3.07 -16.04
N ARG A 128 -15.89 -4.33 -16.01
CA ARG A 128 -15.59 -5.32 -17.06
C ARG A 128 -16.89 -5.90 -17.58
N GLY A 129 -17.29 -5.50 -18.78
CA GLY A 129 -18.55 -5.94 -19.37
C GLY A 129 -19.75 -5.69 -18.45
N ALA A 130 -20.54 -6.74 -18.21
CA ALA A 130 -21.70 -6.70 -17.31
C ALA A 130 -21.29 -6.96 -15.85
N THR A 131 -20.62 -5.98 -15.22
CA THR A 131 -20.33 -5.98 -13.79
C THR A 131 -21.61 -6.10 -12.98
N SER A 132 -21.63 -7.01 -12.00
CA SER A 132 -22.79 -7.21 -11.13
C SER A 132 -22.38 -7.46 -9.69
N LEU A 133 -23.23 -7.00 -8.77
CA LEU A 133 -23.17 -7.33 -7.36
C LEU A 133 -24.44 -8.08 -6.98
N THR A 134 -24.26 -9.20 -6.27
CA THR A 134 -25.34 -9.88 -5.53
C THR A 134 -24.99 -9.83 -4.05
N LEU A 135 -25.95 -9.45 -3.22
CA LEU A 135 -25.82 -9.37 -1.77
C LEU A 135 -27.03 -10.06 -1.14
N GLU A 136 -26.76 -10.92 -0.17
CA GLU A 136 -27.77 -11.52 0.66
C GLU A 136 -27.37 -11.37 2.13
N ALA A 137 -28.23 -10.77 2.94
CA ALA A 137 -28.08 -10.71 4.39
C ALA A 137 -29.32 -11.30 5.06
N VAL A 138 -29.11 -12.22 5.99
CA VAL A 138 -30.17 -12.89 6.74
C VAL A 138 -29.88 -12.74 8.22
N ALA A 139 -30.79 -12.09 8.94
CA ALA A 139 -30.78 -12.02 10.39
C ALA A 139 -31.94 -12.83 10.95
N GLU A 140 -31.65 -13.78 11.82
CA GLU A 140 -32.65 -14.57 12.55
C GLU A 140 -32.66 -14.14 14.01
N VAL A 141 -33.87 -13.84 14.51
CA VAL A 141 -34.13 -13.48 15.90
C VAL A 141 -34.95 -14.60 16.52
N ALA A 142 -34.33 -15.32 17.46
CA ALA A 142 -34.97 -16.38 18.21
C ALA A 142 -35.95 -15.82 19.26
N THR A 143 -36.83 -16.69 19.77
CA THR A 143 -37.84 -16.33 20.78
C THR A 143 -37.28 -15.82 22.09
N ASP A 144 -36.03 -16.18 22.41
CA ASP A 144 -35.29 -15.73 23.61
C ASP A 144 -34.53 -14.41 23.37
N GLY A 145 -34.63 -13.83 22.17
CA GLY A 145 -33.96 -12.61 21.77
C GLY A 145 -32.55 -12.81 21.21
N ALA A 146 -32.04 -14.03 21.08
CA ALA A 146 -30.75 -14.28 20.45
C ALA A 146 -30.80 -13.94 18.95
N VAL A 147 -29.76 -13.26 18.45
CA VAL A 147 -29.66 -12.83 17.05
C VAL A 147 -28.49 -13.55 16.36
N ALA A 148 -28.76 -14.18 15.22
CA ALA A 148 -27.77 -14.78 14.34
C ALA A 148 -27.85 -14.13 12.96
N ALA A 149 -26.73 -13.59 12.46
CA ALA A 149 -26.67 -12.94 11.16
C ALA A 149 -25.68 -13.63 10.21
N THR A 150 -26.14 -13.96 9.01
CA THR A 150 -25.32 -14.46 7.91
C THR A 150 -25.36 -13.45 6.78
N THR A 151 -24.19 -13.12 6.22
CA THR A 151 -24.07 -12.21 5.08
C THR A 151 -23.27 -12.89 3.99
N SER A 152 -23.72 -12.81 2.75
CA SER A 152 -22.98 -13.25 1.58
C SER A 152 -23.03 -12.21 0.48
N ALA A 153 -21.92 -12.02 -0.22
CA ALA A 153 -21.80 -11.08 -1.32
C ALA A 153 -20.99 -11.71 -2.46
N THR A 154 -21.32 -11.34 -3.69
CA THR A 154 -20.54 -11.72 -4.87
C THR A 154 -20.49 -10.55 -5.84
N LEU A 155 -19.29 -10.06 -6.11
CA LEU A 155 -19.02 -9.05 -7.13
C LEU A 155 -18.36 -9.73 -8.32
N THR A 156 -18.91 -9.54 -9.52
CA THR A 156 -18.40 -10.19 -10.73
C THR A 156 -17.96 -9.19 -11.79
N LYS A 157 -17.00 -9.61 -12.60
CA LYS A 157 -16.52 -8.89 -13.79
C LYS A 157 -16.18 -7.42 -13.49
N PHE A 158 -15.16 -7.22 -12.68
CA PHE A 158 -14.63 -5.90 -12.36
C PHE A 158 -13.11 -5.90 -12.46
N GLY A 159 -12.50 -4.73 -12.44
CA GLY A 159 -11.05 -4.58 -12.42
C GLY A 159 -10.60 -3.54 -11.41
N ILE A 160 -9.38 -3.68 -10.92
CA ILE A 160 -8.68 -2.69 -10.12
C ILE A 160 -7.46 -2.24 -10.93
N GLU A 161 -7.42 -0.97 -11.35
CA GLU A 161 -6.32 -0.39 -12.12
C GLU A 161 -5.62 0.69 -11.31
N LEU A 162 -4.34 0.50 -11.02
CA LEU A 162 -3.55 1.39 -10.19
C LEU A 162 -2.61 2.26 -11.01
N PHE A 163 -2.86 3.56 -10.97
CA PHE A 163 -2.03 4.62 -11.57
C PHE A 163 -1.66 4.35 -13.04
N GLU A 164 -2.51 3.61 -13.76
CA GLU A 164 -2.24 3.13 -15.12
C GLU A 164 -0.92 2.33 -15.22
N VAL A 165 -0.46 1.68 -14.16
CA VAL A 165 0.78 0.87 -14.15
C VAL A 165 0.48 -0.62 -14.09
N ILE A 166 -0.48 -1.01 -13.26
CA ILE A 166 -0.93 -2.41 -13.12
C ILE A 166 -2.44 -2.46 -13.02
N GLY A 167 -3.06 -3.41 -13.73
CA GLY A 167 -4.47 -3.71 -13.68
C GLY A 167 -4.69 -5.16 -13.29
N VAL A 168 -5.61 -5.44 -12.37
CA VAL A 168 -6.04 -6.79 -12.03
C VAL A 168 -7.51 -6.92 -12.36
N ASP A 169 -7.87 -7.86 -13.21
CA ASP A 169 -9.24 -8.10 -13.63
C ASP A 169 -9.78 -9.36 -12.96
N PHE A 170 -10.97 -9.28 -12.38
CA PHE A 170 -11.60 -10.33 -11.60
C PHE A 170 -12.80 -10.91 -12.34
N GLN A 171 -12.89 -12.25 -12.43
CA GLN A 171 -14.14 -12.91 -12.82
C GLN A 171 -15.15 -12.80 -11.68
N SER A 172 -14.74 -13.16 -10.47
CA SER A 172 -15.59 -13.08 -9.28
C SER A 172 -14.78 -12.86 -8.01
N LEU A 173 -15.38 -12.15 -7.08
CA LEU A 173 -14.99 -12.08 -5.69
C LEU A 173 -16.23 -12.38 -4.86
N ALA A 174 -16.21 -13.52 -4.16
CA ALA A 174 -17.30 -13.98 -3.31
C ALA A 174 -16.86 -14.00 -1.84
N PHE A 175 -17.82 -13.70 -0.97
CA PHE A 175 -17.59 -13.54 0.45
C PHE A 175 -18.77 -14.11 1.23
N ILE A 176 -18.52 -14.84 2.31
CA ILE A 176 -19.55 -15.37 3.21
C ILE A 176 -19.11 -15.20 4.67
N ALA A 177 -19.84 -14.40 5.44
CA ALA A 177 -19.72 -14.31 6.89
C ALA A 177 -20.85 -15.07 7.58
N ARG A 178 -20.49 -15.97 8.50
CA ARG A 178 -21.43 -16.73 9.34
C ARG A 178 -21.21 -16.44 10.82
N PRO A 179 -22.24 -16.52 11.67
CA PRO A 179 -22.11 -16.30 13.10
C PRO A 179 -21.02 -17.18 13.72
N GLY A 180 -20.06 -16.56 14.41
CA GLY A 180 -19.00 -17.26 15.13
C GLY A 180 -17.96 -17.99 14.27
N GLN A 181 -17.97 -17.81 12.94
CA GLN A 181 -17.00 -18.39 12.02
C GLN A 181 -16.09 -17.29 11.43
N LYS A 182 -14.88 -17.67 11.04
CA LYS A 182 -14.06 -16.79 10.19
C LYS A 182 -14.77 -16.65 8.83
N PRO A 183 -14.76 -15.46 8.22
CA PRO A 183 -15.31 -15.31 6.90
C PRO A 183 -14.63 -16.19 5.86
N ASP A 184 -15.42 -16.69 4.93
CA ASP A 184 -14.98 -17.43 3.75
C ASP A 184 -14.86 -16.46 2.58
N VAL A 185 -13.74 -16.51 1.86
CA VAL A 185 -13.45 -15.62 0.74
C VAL A 185 -12.96 -16.43 -0.44
N ASP A 186 -13.65 -16.30 -1.57
CA ASP A 186 -13.31 -16.96 -2.82
C ASP A 186 -13.03 -15.91 -3.89
N VAL A 187 -11.90 -16.05 -4.56
CA VAL A 187 -11.36 -15.06 -5.50
C VAL A 187 -11.00 -15.76 -6.80
N ASP A 188 -11.61 -15.32 -7.89
CA ASP A 188 -11.27 -15.73 -9.24
C ASP A 188 -10.73 -14.52 -10.03
N ILE A 189 -9.41 -14.55 -10.26
CA ILE A 189 -8.69 -13.53 -11.05
C ILE A 189 -8.61 -13.99 -12.49
N SER A 190 -9.15 -13.16 -13.38
CA SER A 190 -9.19 -13.42 -14.82
C SER A 190 -7.91 -13.08 -15.55
N ASP A 191 -7.29 -11.95 -15.20
CA ASP A 191 -6.11 -11.44 -15.89
C ASP A 191 -5.36 -10.43 -15.00
N VAL A 192 -4.06 -10.29 -15.24
CA VAL A 192 -3.23 -9.25 -14.65
C VAL A 192 -2.46 -8.54 -15.76
N ARG A 193 -2.76 -7.26 -15.94
CA ARG A 193 -2.28 -6.42 -17.03
C ARG A 193 -1.23 -5.43 -16.55
N LEU A 194 -0.13 -5.31 -17.30
CA LEU A 194 0.84 -4.23 -17.14
C LEU A 194 0.44 -3.07 -18.05
N LEU A 195 0.26 -1.89 -17.46
CA LEU A 195 -0.29 -0.71 -18.11
C LEU A 195 0.77 0.42 -18.18
N GLY A 196 0.46 1.50 -18.92
CA GLY A 196 1.20 2.77 -18.89
C GLY A 196 2.71 2.63 -19.06
N ALA A 197 3.50 3.12 -18.10
CA ALA A 197 4.97 3.08 -18.17
C ALA A 197 5.53 1.65 -18.22
N LEU A 198 4.84 0.66 -17.65
CA LEU A 198 5.22 -0.75 -17.76
C LEU A 198 4.81 -1.37 -19.08
N SER A 199 3.94 -0.74 -19.89
CA SER A 199 3.68 -1.22 -21.25
C SER A 199 4.93 -1.12 -22.15
N PHE A 200 5.91 -0.25 -21.82
CA PHE A 200 7.21 -0.22 -22.48
C PHE A 200 8.00 -1.52 -22.29
N VAL A 201 7.78 -2.26 -21.20
CA VAL A 201 8.33 -3.60 -21.03
C VAL A 201 7.96 -4.49 -22.22
N ASN A 202 6.75 -4.36 -22.75
CA ASN A 202 6.33 -5.13 -23.92
C ASN A 202 7.15 -4.76 -25.16
N ARG A 203 7.52 -3.48 -25.33
CA ARG A 203 8.44 -3.04 -26.40
C ARG A 203 9.88 -3.46 -26.16
N LEU A 204 10.34 -3.47 -24.90
CA LEU A 204 11.67 -3.95 -24.54
C LEU A 204 11.80 -5.47 -24.72
N LYS A 205 10.72 -6.22 -24.47
CA LYS A 205 10.60 -7.65 -24.78
C LYS A 205 10.81 -7.93 -26.26
N ASP A 206 10.23 -7.11 -27.14
CA ASP A 206 10.41 -7.22 -28.59
C ASP A 206 11.85 -6.89 -29.04
N PHE A 207 12.51 -5.94 -28.37
CA PHE A 207 13.88 -5.54 -28.71
C PHE A 207 14.96 -6.50 -28.20
N LEU A 208 14.71 -7.19 -27.09
CA LEU A 208 15.68 -8.06 -26.42
C LEU A 208 15.50 -9.56 -26.71
N ASP A 209 14.65 -9.94 -27.67
CA ASP A 209 14.30 -11.34 -27.98
C ASP A 209 13.95 -12.16 -26.70
N LEU A 210 13.20 -11.55 -25.78
CA LEU A 210 12.82 -12.16 -24.50
C LEU A 210 11.70 -13.19 -24.63
N ALA A 211 11.68 -13.96 -25.72
CA ALA A 211 10.65 -14.94 -26.10
C ALA A 211 10.36 -16.00 -25.01
N ASN A 212 11.22 -16.14 -24.01
CA ASN A 212 11.09 -17.08 -22.89
C ASN A 212 10.59 -16.44 -21.57
N PHE A 213 10.30 -15.13 -21.53
CA PHE A 213 9.76 -14.48 -20.33
C PHE A 213 8.22 -14.58 -20.29
N LYS A 214 7.72 -15.76 -19.88
CA LYS A 214 6.35 -15.98 -19.43
C LYS A 214 6.34 -16.30 -17.93
N ASP A 215 6.71 -15.33 -17.11
CA ASP A 215 6.39 -15.42 -15.67
C ASP A 215 5.06 -14.70 -15.43
N PRO A 216 3.98 -15.44 -15.10
CA PRO A 216 2.76 -14.82 -14.67
C PRO A 216 3.00 -14.07 -13.34
N PRO A 217 2.27 -12.99 -13.06
CA PRO A 217 2.27 -12.37 -11.74
C PRO A 217 2.00 -13.39 -10.63
N ALA A 218 2.73 -13.29 -9.54
CA ALA A 218 2.50 -14.08 -8.35
C ALA A 218 1.24 -13.55 -7.64
N ILE A 219 0.28 -14.44 -7.41
CA ILE A 219 -0.99 -14.14 -6.76
C ILE A 219 -1.04 -14.98 -5.49
N ASP A 220 -1.21 -14.31 -4.36
CA ASP A 220 -1.49 -14.92 -3.06
C ASP A 220 -2.89 -14.49 -2.60
N VAL A 221 -3.73 -15.48 -2.25
CA VAL A 221 -5.10 -15.26 -1.79
C VAL A 221 -5.22 -15.83 -0.39
N SER A 222 -5.59 -14.98 0.55
CA SER A 222 -5.73 -15.33 1.97
C SER A 222 -7.04 -14.78 2.53
N ALA A 223 -7.40 -15.24 3.74
CA ALA A 223 -8.55 -14.70 4.47
C ALA A 223 -8.36 -13.21 4.86
N SER A 224 -7.13 -12.70 4.88
CA SER A 224 -6.81 -11.30 5.18
C SER A 224 -6.83 -10.38 3.95
N GLY A 225 -6.73 -10.94 2.74
CA GLY A 225 -6.63 -10.14 1.52
C GLY A 225 -5.99 -10.89 0.35
N ILE A 226 -5.86 -10.17 -0.76
CA ILE A 226 -5.19 -10.61 -1.99
C ILE A 226 -3.89 -9.82 -2.12
N THR A 227 -2.79 -10.50 -2.38
CA THR A 227 -1.54 -9.86 -2.80
C THR A 227 -1.20 -10.32 -4.20
N VAL A 228 -1.17 -9.38 -5.14
CA VAL A 228 -0.69 -9.60 -6.50
C VAL A 228 0.65 -8.90 -6.64
N SER A 229 1.67 -9.62 -7.10
CA SER A 229 3.01 -9.06 -7.30
C SER A 229 3.58 -9.53 -8.63
N TYR A 230 4.33 -8.66 -9.29
CA TYR A 230 5.02 -8.96 -10.52
C TYR A 230 6.41 -8.34 -10.46
N THR A 231 7.43 -9.14 -10.72
CA THR A 231 8.81 -8.69 -10.82
C THR A 231 9.38 -9.12 -12.16
N LEU A 232 9.84 -8.15 -12.93
CA LEU A 232 10.57 -8.35 -14.17
C LEU A 232 12.05 -8.06 -13.95
N ALA A 233 12.88 -9.08 -14.08
CA ALA A 233 14.32 -8.89 -14.22
C ALA A 233 14.63 -8.47 -15.67
N ILE A 234 15.33 -7.34 -15.84
CA ILE A 234 15.83 -6.91 -17.13
C ILE A 234 17.26 -7.45 -17.27
N PRO A 235 17.58 -8.19 -18.35
CA PRO A 235 18.94 -8.68 -18.58
C PRO A 235 19.95 -7.55 -18.62
N ALA A 236 21.21 -7.86 -18.34
CA ALA A 236 22.28 -6.89 -18.48
C ALA A 236 22.35 -6.37 -19.93
N ILE A 237 22.35 -5.04 -20.09
CA ILE A 237 22.45 -4.38 -21.38
C ILE A 237 23.83 -3.76 -21.46
N THR A 238 24.66 -4.19 -22.42
CA THR A 238 25.98 -3.62 -22.66
C THR A 238 26.07 -3.11 -24.10
N ILE A 239 26.38 -1.83 -24.26
CA ILE A 239 26.54 -1.16 -25.56
C ILE A 239 27.82 -0.34 -25.53
N GLY A 240 28.88 -0.84 -26.16
CA GLY A 240 30.19 -0.19 -26.17
C GLY A 240 30.75 -0.01 -24.77
N VAL A 241 30.92 1.25 -24.34
CA VAL A 241 31.42 1.62 -23.01
C VAL A 241 30.33 1.73 -21.94
N PHE A 242 29.06 1.61 -22.32
CA PHE A 242 27.91 1.66 -21.42
C PHE A 242 27.48 0.24 -21.00
N SER A 243 27.22 0.04 -19.72
CA SER A 243 26.54 -1.15 -19.20
C SER A 243 25.49 -0.82 -18.15
N LEU A 244 24.35 -1.50 -18.22
CA LEU A 244 23.28 -1.48 -17.22
C LEU A 244 23.05 -2.90 -16.73
N GLN A 245 23.12 -3.10 -15.41
CA GLN A 245 23.03 -4.42 -14.77
C GLN A 245 22.07 -4.38 -13.59
N ASN A 246 21.59 -5.56 -13.17
CA ASN A 246 20.75 -5.76 -11.98
C ASN A 246 19.49 -4.89 -11.96
N LEU A 247 18.98 -4.48 -13.14
CA LEU A 247 17.74 -3.74 -13.23
C LEU A 247 16.56 -4.68 -13.06
N ARG A 248 15.74 -4.45 -12.03
CA ARG A 248 14.48 -5.16 -11.82
C ARG A 248 13.34 -4.15 -11.76
N LEU A 249 12.22 -4.44 -12.41
CA LEU A 249 10.99 -3.66 -12.27
C LEU A 249 10.00 -4.48 -11.47
N SER A 250 9.48 -3.93 -10.38
CA SER A 250 8.48 -4.61 -9.55
C SER A 250 7.24 -3.75 -9.39
N ALA A 251 6.08 -4.38 -9.48
CA ALA A 251 4.80 -3.80 -9.13
C ALA A 251 4.05 -4.79 -8.22
N GLY A 252 3.35 -4.27 -7.22
CA GLY A 252 2.57 -5.05 -6.28
C GLY A 252 1.29 -4.34 -5.89
N LEU A 253 0.28 -5.12 -5.61
CA LEU A 253 -1.03 -4.71 -5.12
C LEU A 253 -1.38 -5.59 -3.92
N THR A 254 -1.67 -4.97 -2.80
CA THR A 254 -2.25 -5.63 -1.63
C THR A 254 -3.64 -5.08 -1.41
N LEU A 255 -4.63 -5.95 -1.58
CA LEU A 255 -6.05 -5.72 -1.41
C LEU A 255 -6.49 -6.38 -0.10
N PRO A 256 -6.49 -5.65 1.02
CA PRO A 256 -6.90 -6.19 2.30
C PRO A 256 -8.44 -6.33 2.41
N PHE A 257 -8.89 -7.30 3.20
CA PHE A 257 -10.31 -7.57 3.49
C PHE A 257 -10.75 -7.10 4.89
N ASP A 258 -9.85 -6.50 5.67
CA ASP A 258 -10.12 -5.99 7.02
C ASP A 258 -10.58 -4.51 7.02
N GLY A 259 -10.71 -3.90 5.84
CA GLY A 259 -11.09 -2.49 5.69
C GLY A 259 -9.92 -1.50 5.82
N SER A 260 -8.69 -1.98 6.06
CA SER A 260 -7.49 -1.17 5.84
C SER A 260 -7.39 -0.74 4.37
N PRO A 261 -6.71 0.37 4.03
CA PRO A 261 -6.78 0.86 2.66
C PRO A 261 -5.86 0.08 1.71
N LEU A 262 -6.26 -0.01 0.45
CA LEU A 262 -5.58 -0.67 -0.67
C LEU A 262 -4.16 -0.15 -0.77
N ARG A 263 -3.17 -1.03 -0.91
CA ARG A 263 -1.76 -0.66 -1.05
C ARG A 263 -1.24 -1.06 -2.42
N ALA A 264 -0.55 -0.14 -3.07
CA ALA A 264 0.25 -0.38 -4.26
C ALA A 264 1.72 -0.18 -3.92
N ARG A 265 2.59 -1.01 -4.48
CA ARG A 265 4.03 -0.81 -4.42
C ARG A 265 4.62 -0.85 -5.81
N PHE A 266 5.47 0.12 -6.14
CA PHE A 266 6.25 0.16 -7.36
C PHE A 266 7.73 0.25 -6.99
N ALA A 267 8.59 -0.51 -7.64
CA ALA A 267 10.02 -0.45 -7.38
C ALA A 267 10.87 -0.66 -8.64
N PHE A 268 11.97 0.07 -8.72
CA PHE A 268 13.10 -0.14 -9.61
C PHE A 268 14.25 -0.67 -8.77
N SER A 269 14.51 -1.97 -8.87
CA SER A 269 15.48 -2.69 -8.04
C SER A 269 15.17 -2.56 -6.54
N SER A 270 15.97 -3.18 -5.69
CA SER A 270 15.78 -3.11 -4.23
C SER A 270 17.04 -2.60 -3.55
N ARG A 271 16.92 -2.26 -2.26
CA ARG A 271 18.10 -1.89 -1.46
C ARG A 271 19.17 -3.00 -1.44
N THR A 272 18.74 -4.26 -1.43
CA THR A 272 19.64 -5.42 -1.37
C THR A 272 20.21 -5.83 -2.73
N ASP A 273 19.59 -5.39 -3.82
CA ASP A 273 20.03 -5.66 -5.20
C ASP A 273 19.78 -4.41 -6.05
N PRO A 274 20.57 -3.32 -5.85
CA PRO A 274 20.42 -2.09 -6.61
C PRO A 274 20.87 -2.27 -8.08
N PHE A 275 20.24 -1.54 -9.00
CA PHE A 275 20.70 -1.51 -10.38
C PHE A 275 22.07 -0.81 -10.45
N THR A 276 22.91 -1.24 -11.40
CA THR A 276 24.24 -0.65 -11.63
C THR A 276 24.31 -0.06 -13.03
N ILE A 277 24.79 1.17 -13.13
CA ILE A 277 25.07 1.85 -14.40
C ILE A 277 26.56 2.12 -14.47
N THR A 278 27.19 1.81 -15.59
CA THR A 278 28.60 2.08 -15.81
C THR A 278 28.81 2.65 -17.20
N VAL A 279 29.62 3.71 -17.28
CA VAL A 279 30.09 4.35 -18.50
C VAL A 279 31.60 4.56 -18.36
N MET A 280 32.39 3.72 -19.03
CA MET A 280 33.85 3.69 -18.87
C MET A 280 34.26 3.48 -17.39
N ILE A 281 35.02 4.41 -16.81
CA ILE A 281 35.43 4.40 -15.40
C ILE A 281 34.36 4.97 -14.47
N PHE A 282 33.33 5.63 -15.01
CA PHE A 282 32.27 6.20 -14.20
C PHE A 282 31.23 5.12 -13.93
N GLY A 283 30.99 4.85 -12.66
CA GLY A 283 30.01 3.90 -12.19
C GLY A 283 28.95 4.59 -11.35
N GLY A 284 27.92 3.85 -11.02
CA GLY A 284 26.85 4.31 -10.16
C GLY A 284 25.75 3.29 -10.13
N GLY A 285 24.66 3.67 -9.51
CA GLY A 285 23.56 2.75 -9.34
C GLY A 285 22.53 3.30 -8.40
N GLY A 286 21.57 2.45 -8.08
CA GLY A 286 20.51 2.87 -7.21
C GLY A 286 19.37 1.90 -7.12
N PHE A 287 18.36 2.35 -6.41
CA PHE A 287 17.05 1.75 -6.46
C PHE A 287 16.02 2.83 -6.13
N PHE A 288 14.78 2.55 -6.48
CA PHE A 288 13.64 3.38 -6.14
C PHE A 288 12.51 2.46 -5.70
N ALA A 289 11.82 2.82 -4.63
CA ALA A 289 10.59 2.16 -4.22
C ALA A 289 9.58 3.21 -3.75
N LEU A 290 8.34 3.01 -4.15
CA LEU A 290 7.19 3.85 -3.82
C LEU A 290 6.05 2.95 -3.35
N GLY A 291 5.63 3.12 -2.11
CA GLY A 291 4.39 2.56 -1.56
C GLY A 291 3.33 3.65 -1.46
N VAL A 292 2.14 3.38 -2.01
CA VAL A 292 1.01 4.31 -2.00
C VAL A 292 -0.25 3.55 -1.64
N GLY A 293 -1.13 4.19 -0.87
CA GLY A 293 -2.46 3.69 -0.58
C GLY A 293 -3.56 4.71 -0.91
N LEU A 294 -4.83 4.34 -0.66
CA LEU A 294 -5.96 5.26 -0.86
C LEU A 294 -5.92 6.49 0.06
N ASP A 295 -5.18 6.40 1.15
CA ASP A 295 -4.97 7.42 2.18
C ASP A 295 -3.73 8.29 1.92
N GLY A 296 -2.92 7.99 0.90
CA GLY A 296 -1.78 8.81 0.51
C GLY A 296 -0.53 8.00 0.18
N VAL A 297 0.63 8.67 0.20
CA VAL A 297 1.93 8.03 0.02
C VAL A 297 2.33 7.41 1.37
N GLU A 298 2.62 6.11 1.39
CA GLU A 298 3.03 5.42 2.62
C GLU A 298 4.53 5.38 2.78
N SER A 299 5.24 5.12 1.69
CA SER A 299 6.68 5.00 1.71
C SER A 299 7.31 5.48 0.41
N VAL A 300 8.43 6.18 0.53
CA VAL A 300 9.31 6.52 -0.57
C VAL A 300 10.71 6.15 -0.15
N GLU A 301 11.39 5.35 -0.95
CA GLU A 301 12.77 4.97 -0.68
C GLU A 301 13.58 5.07 -1.95
N VAL A 302 14.63 5.88 -1.93
CA VAL A 302 15.44 6.16 -3.10
C VAL A 302 16.90 6.11 -2.69
N LEU A 303 17.70 5.40 -3.47
CA LEU A 303 19.15 5.53 -3.45
C LEU A 303 19.60 5.84 -4.85
N LEU A 304 20.38 6.90 -5.01
CA LEU A 304 21.09 7.19 -6.25
C LEU A 304 22.54 7.44 -5.88
N GLU A 305 23.44 6.72 -6.54
CA GLU A 305 24.88 6.77 -6.35
C GLU A 305 25.55 6.98 -7.70
N PHE A 306 26.59 7.80 -7.70
CA PHE A 306 27.46 8.02 -8.85
C PHE A 306 28.91 8.16 -8.39
N GLY A 307 29.84 7.79 -9.24
CA GLY A 307 31.26 7.88 -8.91
C GLY A 307 32.15 7.22 -9.93
N GLY A 308 33.33 6.83 -9.48
CA GLY A 308 34.31 6.14 -10.30
C GLY A 308 34.66 4.78 -9.73
N ASN A 309 34.90 3.82 -10.63
CA ASN A 309 35.46 2.52 -10.31
C ASN A 309 36.64 2.25 -11.27
N TRP A 310 37.78 1.87 -10.70
CA TRP A 310 39.01 1.62 -11.42
C TRP A 310 39.55 0.25 -11.05
N ALA A 311 39.70 -0.62 -12.04
CA ALA A 311 40.36 -1.90 -11.88
C ALA A 311 41.83 -1.80 -12.33
N LEU A 312 42.72 -2.47 -11.59
CA LEU A 312 44.15 -2.56 -11.85
C LEU A 312 44.54 -4.04 -11.82
N ASP A 313 45.15 -4.54 -12.89
CA ASP A 313 45.65 -5.91 -12.96
C ASP A 313 47.11 -5.90 -13.45
N PHE A 314 48.00 -6.47 -12.64
CA PHE A 314 49.43 -6.60 -12.92
C PHE A 314 49.85 -8.07 -13.13
N GLY A 315 48.90 -9.00 -13.29
CA GLY A 315 49.09 -10.42 -13.50
C GLY A 315 49.42 -11.23 -12.24
N VAL A 316 50.30 -10.71 -11.38
CA VAL A 316 50.61 -11.32 -10.06
C VAL A 316 49.75 -10.75 -8.93
N ALA A 317 49.13 -9.60 -9.16
CA ALA A 317 48.23 -8.93 -8.24
C ALA A 317 47.14 -8.21 -9.03
N SER A 318 45.90 -8.39 -8.60
CA SER A 318 44.71 -7.74 -9.17
C SER A 318 43.98 -7.01 -8.07
N GLY A 319 43.51 -5.80 -8.35
CA GLY A 319 42.79 -4.99 -7.38
C GLY A 319 41.92 -3.96 -8.05
N GLY A 320 41.22 -3.19 -7.23
CA GLY A 320 40.41 -2.08 -7.69
C GLY A 320 40.20 -1.04 -6.61
N ILE A 321 39.89 0.17 -7.04
CA ILE A 321 39.49 1.27 -6.18
C ILE A 321 38.17 1.84 -6.68
N HIS A 322 37.32 2.28 -5.77
CA HIS A 322 36.11 3.03 -6.09
C HIS A 322 36.01 4.27 -5.22
N ALA A 323 35.38 5.30 -5.77
CA ALA A 323 34.98 6.50 -5.03
C ALA A 323 33.59 6.89 -5.50
N MET A 324 32.62 6.81 -4.61
CA MET A 324 31.20 6.99 -4.89
C MET A 324 30.62 8.08 -3.99
N ALA A 325 29.71 8.87 -4.54
CA ALA A 325 28.88 9.82 -3.82
C ALA A 325 27.43 9.47 -4.10
N GLY A 326 26.59 9.53 -3.06
CA GLY A 326 25.21 9.14 -3.19
C GLY A 326 24.29 9.95 -2.30
N ILE A 327 23.02 9.93 -2.69
CA ILE A 327 21.90 10.45 -1.91
C ILE A 327 20.99 9.26 -1.62
N TYR A 328 20.61 9.15 -0.36
CA TYR A 328 19.64 8.20 0.12
C TYR A 328 18.48 8.95 0.77
N ILE A 329 17.26 8.72 0.28
CA ILE A 329 16.03 9.31 0.79
C ILE A 329 15.14 8.18 1.29
N ARG A 330 14.62 8.32 2.50
CA ARG A 330 13.58 7.44 3.02
C ARG A 330 12.48 8.28 3.64
N HIS A 331 11.25 8.03 3.23
CA HIS A 331 10.04 8.52 3.85
C HIS A 331 9.17 7.32 4.19
N GLU A 332 8.62 7.30 5.40
CA GLU A 332 7.72 6.26 5.90
C GLU A 332 6.71 6.89 6.86
N GLU A 333 5.43 6.81 6.50
CA GLU A 333 4.31 7.22 7.37
C GLU A 333 4.28 6.33 8.63
N PRO A 334 3.93 6.86 9.82
CA PRO A 334 3.25 8.14 10.04
C PRO A 334 4.14 9.38 10.19
N ALA A 335 5.48 9.27 10.14
CA ALA A 335 6.28 10.44 10.53
C ALA A 335 7.76 10.49 10.15
N THR A 336 8.37 9.45 9.58
CA THR A 336 9.83 9.41 9.46
C THR A 336 10.28 9.81 8.07
N THR A 337 10.97 10.95 7.97
CA THR A 337 11.67 11.35 6.74
C THR A 337 13.15 11.47 7.04
N ALA A 338 13.98 10.78 6.27
CA ALA A 338 15.43 10.83 6.34
C ALA A 338 16.01 11.17 4.96
N LEU A 339 16.96 12.09 4.97
CA LEU A 339 17.79 12.44 3.82
C LEU A 339 19.25 12.25 4.25
N THR A 340 19.95 11.36 3.56
CA THR A 340 21.37 11.11 3.78
C THR A 340 22.13 11.45 2.51
N GLY A 341 23.07 12.39 2.60
CA GLY A 341 24.13 12.52 1.62
C GLY A 341 25.34 11.75 2.12
N TYR A 342 25.94 10.90 1.28
CA TYR A 342 27.11 10.13 1.67
C TYR A 342 28.17 10.10 0.58
N VAL A 343 29.40 9.88 1.01
CA VAL A 343 30.55 9.57 0.16
C VAL A 343 31.16 8.29 0.72
N ARG A 344 31.44 7.33 -0.16
CA ARG A 344 32.23 6.16 0.19
C ARG A 344 33.38 6.00 -0.79
N ALA A 345 34.53 5.61 -0.28
CA ALA A 345 35.70 5.33 -1.09
C ALA A 345 36.38 4.11 -0.52
N GLY A 346 36.72 3.18 -1.38
CA GLY A 346 37.31 1.92 -0.96
C GLY A 346 38.14 1.31 -2.05
N GLY A 347 38.75 0.21 -1.71
CA GLY A 347 39.53 -0.55 -2.66
C GLY A 347 40.09 -1.79 -2.01
N GLY A 348 40.48 -2.71 -2.86
CA GLY A 348 41.14 -3.92 -2.42
C GLY A 348 42.13 -4.42 -3.43
N ILE A 349 43.07 -5.22 -2.95
CA ILE A 349 44.05 -5.92 -3.77
C ILE A 349 44.12 -7.37 -3.33
N SER A 350 44.17 -8.26 -4.30
CA SER A 350 44.43 -9.68 -4.10
C SER A 350 45.70 -10.06 -4.84
N VAL A 351 46.57 -10.80 -4.15
CA VAL A 351 47.87 -11.25 -4.67
C VAL A 351 47.84 -12.77 -4.75
N LEU A 352 47.94 -13.30 -5.97
CA LEU A 352 47.94 -14.73 -6.28
C LEU A 352 46.76 -15.54 -5.70
N GLY A 353 45.68 -14.88 -5.27
CA GLY A 353 44.57 -15.52 -4.54
C GLY A 353 44.95 -16.05 -3.16
N ILE A 354 46.13 -15.68 -2.63
CA ILE A 354 46.63 -16.14 -1.32
C ILE A 354 46.38 -15.07 -0.25
N VAL A 355 46.60 -13.81 -0.59
CA VAL A 355 46.43 -12.67 0.33
C VAL A 355 45.53 -11.65 -0.32
N SER A 356 44.50 -11.22 0.42
CA SER A 356 43.59 -10.14 0.02
C SER A 356 43.51 -9.10 1.12
N VAL A 357 43.54 -7.82 0.74
CA VAL A 357 43.35 -6.69 1.65
C VAL A 357 42.29 -5.79 1.06
N SER A 358 41.32 -5.37 1.86
CA SER A 358 40.31 -4.38 1.50
C SER A 358 40.22 -3.25 2.53
N ILE A 359 39.90 -2.06 2.06
CA ILE A 359 39.63 -0.88 2.88
C ILE A 359 38.37 -0.20 2.35
N GLU A 360 37.47 0.19 3.25
CA GLU A 360 36.27 0.97 2.93
C GLU A 360 36.18 2.15 3.89
N LEU A 361 36.18 3.35 3.33
CA LEU A 361 35.85 4.59 4.02
C LEU A 361 34.41 4.96 3.65
N TYR A 362 33.58 5.25 4.64
CA TYR A 362 32.24 5.79 4.45
C TYR A 362 32.08 7.05 5.31
N ILE A 363 31.51 8.10 4.73
CA ILE A 363 31.18 9.35 5.39
C ILE A 363 29.76 9.71 4.99
N GLY A 364 28.85 9.76 5.96
CA GLY A 364 27.44 10.09 5.74
C GLY A 364 27.00 11.26 6.60
N LEU A 365 26.21 12.16 6.04
CA LEU A 365 25.48 13.20 6.76
C LEU A 365 23.99 12.94 6.58
N THR A 366 23.30 12.66 7.69
CA THR A 366 21.87 12.36 7.69
C THR A 366 21.10 13.46 8.40
N TYR A 367 20.05 13.95 7.77
CA TYR A 367 18.99 14.72 8.40
C TYR A 367 17.76 13.82 8.53
N GLN A 368 17.26 13.63 9.75
CA GLN A 368 16.03 12.92 10.01
C GLN A 368 15.03 13.83 10.71
N LYS A 369 13.79 13.81 10.22
CA LYS A 369 12.63 14.40 10.86
C LYS A 369 11.67 13.28 11.26
N THR A 370 11.26 13.29 12.53
CA THR A 370 10.24 12.41 13.09
C THR A 370 9.21 13.27 13.80
N GLY A 371 8.03 13.47 13.18
CA GLY A 371 7.02 14.39 13.68
C GLY A 371 7.55 15.83 13.72
N ASP A 372 7.47 16.48 14.89
CA ASP A 372 8.00 17.84 15.10
C ASP A 372 9.49 17.88 15.48
N SER A 373 10.08 16.71 15.77
CA SER A 373 11.49 16.62 16.11
C SER A 373 12.34 16.44 14.86
N SER A 374 13.47 17.14 14.80
CA SER A 374 14.49 16.90 13.78
C SER A 374 15.87 16.77 14.41
N VAL A 375 16.69 15.92 13.82
CA VAL A 375 18.07 15.67 14.22
C VAL A 375 18.91 15.48 12.97
N ALA A 376 20.06 16.14 12.93
CA ALA A 376 21.08 15.90 11.93
C ALA A 376 22.26 15.17 12.59
N TRP A 377 22.86 14.20 11.94
CA TRP A 377 24.11 13.61 12.42
C TRP A 377 25.05 13.27 11.28
N GLY A 378 26.34 13.44 11.55
CA GLY A 378 27.41 12.95 10.70
C GLY A 378 27.95 11.63 11.25
N GLU A 379 28.26 10.70 10.36
CA GLU A 379 28.93 9.44 10.69
C GLU A 379 30.10 9.23 9.72
N ALA A 380 31.24 8.82 10.23
CA ALA A 380 32.38 8.41 9.44
C ALA A 380 32.85 7.05 9.94
N SER A 381 32.94 6.07 9.06
CA SER A 381 33.44 4.73 9.35
C SER A 381 34.60 4.35 8.44
N LEU A 382 35.64 3.76 9.01
CA LEU A 382 36.76 3.18 8.30
C LEU A 382 36.82 1.69 8.66
N SER A 383 36.66 0.84 7.65
CA SER A 383 36.72 -0.62 7.78
C SER A 383 37.91 -1.15 6.97
N VAL A 384 38.70 -2.03 7.57
CA VAL A 384 39.85 -2.69 6.93
C VAL A 384 39.73 -4.18 7.18
N GLU A 385 39.84 -4.98 6.13
CA GLU A 385 39.84 -6.44 6.23
C GLU A 385 41.08 -7.02 5.54
N VAL A 386 41.70 -8.00 6.20
CA VAL A 386 42.85 -8.75 5.69
C VAL A 386 42.50 -10.23 5.71
N GLU A 387 42.60 -10.87 4.55
CA GLU A 387 42.36 -12.28 4.35
C GLU A 387 43.65 -12.98 3.88
N VAL A 388 43.98 -14.10 4.50
CA VAL A 388 45.09 -14.98 4.13
C VAL A 388 44.59 -16.42 4.06
N LEU A 389 44.55 -16.98 2.85
CA LEU A 389 44.05 -18.32 2.53
C LEU A 389 42.60 -18.58 3.00
N PHE A 390 42.41 -19.07 4.23
CA PHE A 390 41.10 -19.42 4.81
C PHE A 390 40.83 -18.65 6.11
N PHE A 391 41.68 -17.68 6.44
CA PHE A 391 41.58 -16.87 7.65
C PHE A 391 41.37 -15.40 7.29
N SER A 392 40.38 -14.75 7.88
CA SER A 392 40.16 -13.31 7.76
C SER A 392 40.17 -12.61 9.12
N VAL A 393 40.72 -11.40 9.15
CA VAL A 393 40.69 -10.51 10.32
C VAL A 393 40.32 -9.11 9.83
N GLY A 394 39.29 -8.52 10.45
CA GLY A 394 38.81 -7.17 10.13
C GLY A 394 38.80 -6.24 11.34
N PHE A 395 39.03 -4.96 11.08
CA PHE A 395 38.93 -3.87 12.05
C PHE A 395 38.02 -2.78 11.47
N SER A 396 37.11 -2.25 12.29
CA SER A 396 36.24 -1.14 11.91
C SER A 396 36.20 -0.09 13.01
N VAL A 397 36.43 1.16 12.64
CA VAL A 397 36.35 2.32 13.54
C VAL A 397 35.27 3.26 13.02
N THR A 398 34.30 3.60 13.87
CA THR A 398 33.19 4.49 13.52
C THR A 398 33.15 5.67 14.49
N VAL A 399 33.03 6.88 13.94
CA VAL A 399 32.84 8.13 14.68
C VAL A 399 31.51 8.73 14.26
N ARG A 400 30.66 9.09 15.23
CA ARG A 400 29.36 9.71 14.99
C ARG A 400 29.22 10.99 15.81
N ARG A 401 28.66 12.03 15.20
CA ARG A 401 28.37 13.31 15.86
C ARG A 401 26.96 13.77 15.52
N GLU A 402 26.17 14.07 16.54
CA GLU A 402 24.76 14.47 16.41
C GLU A 402 24.56 15.96 16.69
N PHE A 403 23.55 16.52 16.03
CA PHE A 403 23.09 17.90 16.12
C PHE A 403 21.56 17.85 16.23
N SER A 404 21.02 17.98 17.44
CA SER A 404 19.57 18.01 17.67
C SER A 404 18.99 19.39 17.30
N GLY A 405 17.89 19.39 16.54
CA GLY A 405 17.25 20.60 16.02
C GLY A 405 16.01 21.07 16.79
N SER A 406 15.62 20.41 17.89
CA SER A 406 14.40 20.77 18.65
C SER A 406 14.68 21.72 19.83
N SER A 407 13.71 22.60 20.10
CA SER A 407 13.68 23.67 21.12
C SER A 407 13.72 23.21 22.59
N VAL A 408 14.07 21.94 22.84
CA VAL A 408 14.20 21.32 24.17
C VAL A 408 15.64 20.87 24.42
N SER A 409 16.54 21.03 23.45
CA SER A 409 17.97 20.79 23.65
C SER A 409 18.55 21.96 24.46
N PRO A 410 19.29 21.71 25.56
CA PRO A 410 19.96 22.78 26.30
C PRO A 410 20.83 23.55 25.31
N THR A 411 20.58 24.84 25.22
CA THR A 411 21.41 25.78 24.46
C THR A 411 22.80 25.83 25.09
N PHE A 412 23.79 26.37 24.38
CA PHE A 412 25.10 26.63 24.99
C PHE A 412 24.99 27.43 26.30
N ALA A 413 23.98 28.32 26.39
CA ALA A 413 23.68 29.09 27.59
C ALA A 413 23.09 28.25 28.74
N ASP A 414 22.47 27.10 28.45
CA ASP A 414 21.96 26.16 29.45
C ASP A 414 23.07 25.20 29.95
N ALA A 415 24.12 24.99 29.15
CA ALA A 415 25.24 24.11 29.47
C ALA A 415 26.41 24.81 30.18
N LEU A 416 26.51 26.14 30.06
CA LEU A 416 27.57 26.94 30.65
C LEU A 416 27.01 28.26 31.18
N SER A 417 27.06 28.47 32.49
CA SER A 417 26.69 29.75 33.08
C SER A 417 27.71 30.84 32.75
N GLU A 418 27.28 32.10 32.76
CA GLU A 418 28.17 33.24 32.50
C GLU A 418 29.34 33.31 33.51
N ALA A 419 29.12 32.83 34.74
CA ALA A 419 30.15 32.72 35.77
C ALA A 419 31.20 31.64 35.44
N GLU A 420 30.77 30.45 35.01
CA GLU A 420 31.67 29.36 34.60
C GLU A 420 32.47 29.72 33.34
N TRP A 421 31.86 30.47 32.40
CA TRP A 421 32.58 31.01 31.24
C TRP A 421 33.65 32.02 31.63
N ALA A 422 33.36 32.93 32.57
CA ALA A 422 34.31 33.90 33.06
C ALA A 422 35.49 33.24 33.79
N GLU A 423 35.22 32.19 34.58
CA GLU A 423 36.25 31.40 35.25
C GLU A 423 37.12 30.63 34.26
N TYR A 424 36.51 29.98 33.27
CA TYR A 424 37.22 29.32 32.17
C TYR A 424 38.10 30.30 31.39
N ALA A 425 37.57 31.46 31.00
CA ALA A 425 38.31 32.49 30.29
C ALA A 425 39.49 33.05 31.12
N ALA A 426 39.31 33.20 32.44
CA ALA A 426 40.38 33.63 33.34
C ALA A 426 41.50 32.59 33.47
N ALA A 427 41.19 31.30 33.40
CA ALA A 427 42.18 30.22 33.46
C ALA A 427 43.16 30.21 32.26
N PHE A 428 42.76 30.77 31.11
CA PHE A 428 43.61 30.92 29.92
C PHE A 428 44.23 32.33 29.78
N ALA A 429 43.96 33.23 30.73
CA ALA A 429 44.49 34.60 30.73
C ALA A 429 45.80 34.74 31.55
N ALA A 430 46.34 33.64 32.07
CA ALA A 430 47.59 33.58 32.85
C ALA A 430 48.82 33.24 32.01
#